data_AF-A0A9R1W3A6-F1
#
_entry.id   AF-A0A9R1W3A6-F1
#
_cell.length_a   1.000
_cell.length_b   1.000
_cell.length_c   1.000
_cell.angle_alpha   90.00
_cell.angle_beta   90.00
_cell.angle_gamma   90.00
#
_symmetry.space_group_name_H-M   'P 1'
#
loop_
_entity.id
_entity.type
_entity.pdbx_description
1 polymer ?
#
loop_
_entity_poly.entity_id
_entity_poly.type
_entity_poly.pdbx_seq_one_letter_code
_entity_poly.pdbx_strand_id
1 'polypeptide(L)'
;MAVLAMTLCTNPKCGKPGCRGLSNGAAFDIQIETEESIKNSNSNSNSSSVKCGLKTGLFELPRDYHRELEAELKKMAPANGRVILVFRSRCGCSVGRMEVHGPKKSNRKIKR
;
A
#
# COMPACT_ATOMS: atom_id res chain seq x y z
N MET A 1 31.65 31.59 -23.29
CA MET A 1 30.66 30.51 -23.39
C MET A 1 30.14 30.20 -22.00
N ALA A 2 29.09 30.88 -21.55
CA ALA A 2 28.45 30.60 -20.27
C ALA A 2 27.58 29.36 -20.46
N VAL A 3 28.04 28.21 -19.97
CA VAL A 3 27.19 27.02 -19.86
C VAL A 3 26.22 27.32 -18.73
N LEU A 4 25.06 27.86 -19.08
CA LEU A 4 23.93 27.95 -18.17
C LEU A 4 23.52 26.51 -17.88
N ALA A 5 24.15 25.90 -16.88
CA ALA A 5 23.68 24.68 -16.27
C ALA A 5 22.34 25.04 -15.65
N MET A 6 21.28 24.92 -16.44
CA MET A 6 19.90 24.83 -15.99
C MET A 6 19.79 23.54 -15.18
N THR A 7 20.40 23.52 -14.00
CA THR A 7 19.97 22.66 -12.92
C THR A 7 18.60 23.19 -12.54
N LEU A 8 17.58 22.81 -13.32
CA LEU A 8 16.20 22.93 -12.91
C LEU A 8 16.18 22.33 -11.51
N CYS A 9 16.00 23.17 -10.49
CA CYS A 9 15.71 22.73 -9.14
C CYS A 9 14.35 22.04 -9.22
N THR A 10 14.33 20.79 -9.69
CA THR A 10 13.18 19.92 -9.71
C THR A 10 12.90 19.61 -8.25
N ASN A 11 12.15 20.49 -7.59
CA ASN A 11 11.62 20.20 -6.28
C ASN A 11 10.93 18.84 -6.40
N PRO A 12 11.38 17.79 -5.69
CA PRO A 12 10.82 16.46 -5.85
C PRO A 12 9.38 16.38 -5.34
N LYS A 13 8.88 17.46 -4.72
CA LYS A 13 7.53 17.62 -4.20
C LYS A 13 6.60 18.16 -5.29
N CYS A 14 5.43 17.54 -5.43
CA CYS A 14 4.38 17.96 -6.36
C CYS A 14 3.37 18.98 -5.79
N GLY A 15 3.62 19.52 -4.60
CA GLY A 15 2.75 20.51 -3.94
C GLY A 15 1.50 19.96 -3.25
N LYS A 16 1.18 18.66 -3.38
CA LYS A 16 0.05 18.05 -2.66
C LYS A 16 0.33 17.89 -1.16
N PRO A 17 -0.67 18.07 -0.28
CA PRO A 17 -0.51 17.76 1.13
C PRO A 17 -0.17 16.26 1.31
N GLY A 18 0.80 15.96 2.16
CA GLY A 18 1.30 14.59 2.35
C GLY A 18 2.27 14.09 1.27
N CYS A 19 2.72 14.94 0.34
CA CYS A 19 3.78 14.61 -0.61
C CYS A 19 5.14 14.46 0.09
N ARG A 20 5.76 13.27 -0.02
CA ARG A 20 7.03 12.97 0.63
C ARG A 20 8.24 13.61 -0.06
N GLY A 21 8.14 13.99 -1.33
CA GLY A 21 9.25 14.60 -2.08
C GLY A 21 10.41 13.65 -2.26
N LEU A 22 10.14 12.43 -2.73
CA LEU A 22 11.18 11.42 -2.90
C LEU A 22 12.14 11.84 -4.03
N SER A 23 13.42 11.96 -3.71
CA SER A 23 14.47 12.28 -4.68
C SER A 23 14.96 11.04 -5.45
N ASN A 24 14.75 9.84 -4.89
CA ASN A 24 15.30 8.60 -5.39
C ASN A 24 14.18 7.59 -5.70
N GLY A 25 14.11 7.15 -6.95
CA GLY A 25 13.42 5.91 -7.34
C GLY A 25 11.89 5.90 -7.27
N ALA A 26 11.28 4.85 -7.84
CA ALA A 26 9.92 4.46 -7.48
C ALA A 26 9.95 3.85 -6.08
N ALA A 27 8.99 4.17 -5.23
CA ALA A 27 8.93 3.67 -3.86
C ALA A 27 7.60 2.96 -3.59
N PHE A 28 7.64 2.02 -2.66
CA PHE A 28 6.47 1.33 -2.16
C PHE A 28 6.59 1.17 -0.64
N ASP A 29 5.46 1.27 0.05
CA ASP A 29 5.38 0.87 1.47
C ASP A 29 4.67 -0.48 1.56
N ILE A 30 5.16 -1.38 2.41
CA ILE A 30 4.47 -2.63 2.77
C ILE A 30 4.00 -2.48 4.22
N GLN A 31 2.70 -2.63 4.44
CA GLN A 31 2.09 -2.63 5.77
C GLN A 31 1.60 -4.04 6.07
N ILE A 32 2.02 -4.59 7.20
CA ILE A 32 1.60 -5.90 7.68
C ILE A 32 0.63 -5.67 8.83
N GLU A 33 -0.59 -6.16 8.69
CA GLU A 33 -1.60 -6.09 9.75
C GLU A 33 -1.91 -7.50 10.25
N THR A 34 -1.70 -7.72 11.55
CA THR A 34 -2.05 -8.96 12.24
C THR A 34 -3.54 -8.98 12.58
N GLU A 35 -4.08 -10.17 12.87
CA GLU A 35 -5.50 -10.36 13.24
C GLU A 35 -5.96 -9.42 14.36
N GLU A 36 -5.12 -9.22 15.38
CA GLU A 36 -5.39 -8.31 16.51
C GLU A 36 -5.51 -6.84 16.06
N SER A 37 -4.67 -6.39 15.14
CA SER A 37 -4.67 -5.01 14.65
C SER A 37 -5.91 -4.76 13.78
N ILE A 38 -6.29 -5.71 12.94
CA ILE A 38 -7.51 -5.64 12.12
C ILE A 38 -8.75 -5.61 13.01
N LYS A 39 -8.79 -6.46 14.05
CA LYS A 39 -9.91 -6.50 15.00
C LYS A 39 -10.02 -5.20 15.78
N ASN A 40 -8.90 -4.64 16.24
CA ASN A 40 -8.90 -3.37 16.98
C ASN A 40 -9.31 -2.19 16.08
N SER A 41 -8.82 -2.13 14.83
CA SER A 41 -9.23 -1.11 13.85
C SER A 41 -10.72 -1.17 13.50
N ASN A 42 -11.31 -2.37 13.40
CA ASN A 42 -12.74 -2.55 13.17
C ASN A 42 -13.58 -2.29 14.44
N SER A 43 -13.00 -2.39 15.64
CA SER A 43 -13.69 -2.14 16.91
C SER A 43 -13.70 -0.64 17.26
N ASN A 44 -12.67 0.10 16.86
CA ASN A 44 -12.56 1.55 17.06
C ASN A 44 -13.23 2.39 15.95
N SER A 45 -13.81 1.78 14.91
CA SER A 45 -14.43 2.50 13.79
C SER A 45 -15.82 3.08 14.10
N ASN A 46 -16.06 3.53 15.33
CA ASN A 46 -17.15 4.45 15.69
C ASN A 46 -16.67 5.89 15.88
N SER A 47 -15.38 6.18 15.71
CA SER A 47 -14.90 7.56 15.60
C SER A 47 -13.87 7.68 14.49
N SER A 48 -14.23 8.47 13.48
CA SER A 48 -13.29 9.00 12.49
C SER A 48 -12.60 7.93 11.65
N SER A 49 -13.40 7.06 11.03
CA SER A 49 -13.04 6.63 9.68
C SER A 49 -12.96 7.89 8.82
N VAL A 50 -11.76 8.46 8.69
CA VAL A 50 -11.37 9.00 7.39
C VAL A 50 -11.42 7.78 6.48
N LYS A 51 -12.65 7.50 6.03
CA LYS A 51 -12.96 6.81 4.80
C LYS A 51 -12.22 7.64 3.77
N CYS A 52 -10.93 7.36 3.64
CA CYS A 52 -10.20 7.61 2.41
C CYS A 52 -10.95 6.73 1.42
N GLY A 53 -12.01 7.31 0.86
CA GLY A 53 -12.89 6.75 -0.15
C GLY A 53 -12.13 6.65 -1.46
N LEU A 54 -10.90 6.16 -1.41
CA LEU A 54 -10.17 5.72 -2.58
C LEU A 54 -10.64 4.30 -2.83
N LYS A 55 -11.79 4.27 -3.50
CA LYS A 55 -12.31 3.20 -4.34
C LYS A 55 -11.19 2.20 -4.65
N THR A 56 -11.41 0.96 -4.25
CA THR A 56 -10.77 -0.24 -4.81
C THR A 56 -10.40 0.00 -6.28
N GLY A 57 -9.10 0.02 -6.59
CA GLY A 57 -8.59 0.03 -7.97
C GLY A 57 -8.35 1.42 -8.55
N LEU A 58 -7.09 1.86 -8.52
CA LEU A 58 -6.54 2.82 -9.49
C LEU A 58 -5.15 2.42 -10.00
N PHE A 59 -4.74 1.17 -9.79
CA PHE A 59 -3.52 0.63 -10.38
C PHE A 59 -3.80 -0.78 -10.89
N GLU A 60 -4.22 -0.88 -12.15
CA GLU A 60 -4.29 -2.15 -12.86
C GLU A 60 -2.87 -2.47 -13.36
N LEU A 61 -2.11 -3.23 -12.57
CA LEU A 61 -0.92 -3.91 -13.08
C LEU A 61 -1.35 -4.83 -14.23
N PRO A 62 -0.52 -5.01 -15.28
CA PRO A 62 -0.80 -6.05 -16.27
C PRO A 62 -1.05 -7.38 -15.54
N ARG A 63 -2.09 -8.12 -15.96
CA ARG A 63 -2.65 -9.26 -15.20
C ARG A 63 -1.61 -10.26 -14.71
N ASP A 64 -0.57 -10.50 -15.49
CA ASP A 64 0.48 -11.47 -15.16
C ASP A 64 1.35 -10.99 -13.99
N TYR A 65 1.78 -9.72 -14.02
CA TYR A 65 2.53 -9.10 -12.92
C TYR A 65 1.69 -8.97 -11.63
N HIS A 66 0.37 -8.80 -11.77
CA HIS A 66 -0.53 -8.75 -10.62
C HIS A 66 -0.54 -10.09 -9.86
N ARG A 67 -0.57 -11.22 -10.55
CA ARG A 67 -0.69 -12.55 -9.94
C ARG A 67 0.58 -12.96 -9.18
N GLU A 68 1.76 -12.73 -9.74
CA GLU A 68 3.03 -13.07 -9.09
C GLU A 68 3.24 -12.22 -7.83
N LEU A 69 2.97 -10.92 -7.92
CA LEU A 69 3.08 -10.02 -6.77
C LEU A 69 2.07 -10.38 -5.68
N GLU A 70 0.83 -10.71 -6.04
CA GLU A 70 -0.16 -11.20 -5.08
C GLU A 70 0.30 -12.48 -4.38
N ALA A 71 0.88 -13.43 -5.12
CA ALA A 71 1.42 -14.65 -4.53
C ALA A 71 2.56 -14.37 -3.55
N GLU A 72 3.44 -13.42 -3.85
CA GLU A 72 4.55 -13.05 -2.97
C GLU A 72 4.05 -12.33 -1.71
N LEU A 73 3.12 -11.38 -1.85
CA LEU A 73 2.48 -10.73 -0.71
C LEU A 73 1.72 -11.73 0.17
N LYS A 74 1.11 -12.75 -0.42
CA LYS A 74 0.41 -13.82 0.31
C LYS A 74 1.36 -14.68 1.14
N LYS A 75 2.61 -14.90 0.69
CA LYS A 75 3.65 -15.57 1.49
C LYS A 75 4.09 -14.72 2.68
N MET A 76 4.14 -13.40 2.51
CA MET A 76 4.44 -12.47 3.60
C MET A 76 3.28 -12.31 4.60
N ALA A 77 2.05 -12.59 4.16
CA ALA A 77 0.87 -12.29 4.96
C ALA A 77 0.71 -13.21 6.18
N PRO A 78 0.53 -12.62 7.38
CA PRO A 78 0.33 -13.41 8.59
C PRO A 78 -1.01 -14.15 8.54
N ALA A 79 -1.09 -15.28 9.25
CA ALA A 79 -2.32 -16.06 9.34
C ALA A 79 -3.48 -15.21 9.89
N ASN A 80 -4.65 -15.27 9.24
CA ASN A 80 -5.83 -14.41 9.51
C ASN A 80 -5.57 -12.89 9.45
N GLY A 81 -4.39 -12.45 9.03
CA GLY A 81 -4.07 -11.04 8.85
C GLY A 81 -4.15 -10.60 7.39
N ARG A 82 -3.56 -9.44 7.09
CA ARG A 82 -3.46 -8.92 5.73
C ARG A 82 -2.16 -8.15 5.51
N VAL A 83 -1.71 -8.12 4.26
CA VAL A 83 -0.61 -7.28 3.81
C VAL A 83 -1.14 -6.29 2.81
N ILE A 84 -0.69 -5.05 2.95
CA ILE A 84 -1.13 -3.93 2.17
C ILE A 84 0.10 -3.31 1.53
N LEU A 85 0.15 -3.37 0.21
CA LEU A 85 1.18 -2.70 -0.58
C LEU A 85 0.64 -1.34 -1.04
N VAL A 86 1.38 -0.27 -0.76
CA VAL A 86 1.06 1.10 -1.20
C VAL A 86 2.07 1.53 -2.24
N PHE A 87 1.62 1.70 -3.48
CA PHE A 87 2.45 2.21 -4.58
C PHE A 87 2.60 3.72 -4.45
N ARG A 88 3.82 4.23 -4.55
CA ARG A 88 4.09 5.67 -4.57
C ARG A 88 4.69 6.11 -5.91
N SER A 89 4.25 7.27 -6.38
CA SER A 89 4.88 7.95 -7.50
C SER A 89 6.29 8.41 -7.13
N ARG A 90 7.06 8.87 -8.14
CA ARG A 90 8.39 9.46 -7.95
C ARG A 90 8.41 10.64 -6.98
N CYS A 91 7.32 11.40 -6.85
CA CYS A 91 7.22 12.48 -5.85
C CYS A 91 6.82 11.98 -4.45
N GLY A 92 6.55 10.68 -4.28
CA GLY A 92 6.17 10.05 -3.01
C GLY A 92 4.70 10.08 -2.67
N CYS A 93 3.82 10.57 -3.56
CA CYS A 93 2.38 10.48 -3.37
C CYS A 93 1.90 9.04 -3.62
N SER A 94 0.95 8.56 -2.81
CA SER A 94 0.30 7.27 -3.05
C SER A 94 -0.50 7.31 -4.35
N VAL A 95 -0.24 6.37 -5.25
CA VAL A 95 -0.93 6.25 -6.55
C VAL A 95 -1.84 5.03 -6.61
N GLY A 96 -1.60 4.03 -5.76
CA GLY A 96 -2.40 2.81 -5.72
C GLY A 96 -2.16 2.03 -4.44
N ARG A 97 -3.05 1.07 -4.18
CA ARG A 97 -3.00 0.17 -3.02
C ARG A 97 -3.44 -1.22 -3.45
N MET A 98 -2.76 -2.25 -2.95
CA MET A 98 -3.14 -3.65 -3.15
C MET A 98 -3.20 -4.35 -1.79
N GLU A 99 -4.33 -5.00 -1.51
CA GLU A 99 -4.59 -5.70 -0.25
C GLU A 99 -4.63 -7.20 -0.50
N VAL A 100 -3.82 -7.95 0.23
CA VAL A 100 -3.76 -9.40 0.14
C VAL A 100 -4.01 -9.98 1.52
N HIS A 101 -5.02 -10.83 1.62
CA HIS A 101 -5.34 -11.51 2.86
C HIS A 101 -4.46 -12.74 3.04
N GLY A 102 -3.97 -12.91 4.26
CA GLY A 102 -3.22 -14.10 4.64
C GLY A 102 -4.07 -15.36 4.62
N PRO A 103 -3.43 -16.53 4.74
CA PRO A 103 -4.14 -17.80 4.82
C PRO A 103 -5.11 -17.77 6.02
N LYS A 104 -6.38 -18.07 5.76
CA LYS A 104 -7.37 -18.23 6.84
C LYS A 104 -7.03 -19.52 7.58
N LYS A 105 -6.75 -19.43 8.88
CA LYS A 105 -6.72 -20.62 9.75
C LYS A 105 -8.15 -21.14 9.81
N SER A 106 -8.43 -22.21 9.08
CA SER A 106 -9.69 -22.93 9.26
C SER A 106 -9.66 -23.50 10.67
N ASN A 107 -10.43 -22.90 11.59
CA ASN A 107 -10.87 -23.59 12.78
C ASN A 107 -11.71 -24.76 12.28
N ARG A 108 -11.08 -25.92 12.05
CA ARG A 108 -11.79 -27.19 11.90
C ARG A 108 -12.60 -27.32 13.18
N LYS A 109 -13.88 -26.95 13.12
CA LYS A 109 -14.85 -27.36 14.11
C LYS A 109 -14.79 -28.88 14.09
N ILE A 110 -14.09 -29.45 15.06
CA ILE A 110 -14.26 -30.85 15.43
C ILE A 110 -15.75 -30.94 15.76
N LYS A 111 -16.55 -31.48 14.84
CA LYS A 111 -17.89 -31.95 15.17
C LYS A 111 -17.65 -33.02 16.24
N ARG A 112 -18.06 -32.70 17.48
CA ARG A 112 -18.20 -33.69 18.54
C ARG A 112 -19.23 -34.73 18.12
#